data_AF-A0A6I5F049-F1
#
_entry.id   AF-A0A6I5F049-F1
#
_cell.length_a   1.000
_cell.length_b   1.000
_cell.length_c   1.000
_cell.angle_alpha   90.00
_cell.angle_beta   90.00
_cell.angle_gamma   90.00
#
_symmetry.space_group_name_H-M   'P 1'
#
loop_
_entity.id
_entity.type
_entity.pdbx_description
1 polymer ?
#
loop_
_entity_poly.entity_id
_entity_poly.type
_entity_poly.pdbx_seq_one_letter_code
_entity_poly.pdbx_strand_id
1 'polypeptide(L)' 'MTLSVSAADVRTSEACWTAPVTAVRHTSTGRDLLCGECAEGNHPRSVDLFPPYGLYRVAGPRIS' A
#
# COMPACT_ATOMS: atom_id res chain seq x y z
N MET A 1 -22.26 -2.22 1.86
CA MET A 1 -21.35 -1.34 2.62
C MET A 1 -20.68 -0.42 1.63
N THR A 2 -20.95 0.89 1.71
CA THR A 2 -20.21 1.92 0.95
C THR A 2 -19.20 2.54 1.88
N LEU A 3 -17.91 2.42 1.55
CA LEU A 3 -16.87 3.10 2.30
C LEU A 3 -16.85 4.58 1.93
N SER A 4 -16.87 5.43 2.95
CA SER A 4 -16.73 6.88 2.77
C SER A 4 -15.25 7.21 2.63
N VAL A 5 -14.84 7.44 1.39
CA VAL A 5 -13.47 7.80 1.01
C VAL A 5 -13.51 9.25 0.52
N SER A 6 -12.64 10.11 1.05
CA SER A 6 -12.62 11.53 0.71
C SER A 6 -12.05 11.77 -0.69
N ALA A 7 -12.14 13.01 -1.20
CA ALA A 7 -11.57 13.36 -2.49
C ALA A 7 -10.03 13.28 -2.52
N ALA A 8 -9.37 13.41 -1.37
CA ALA A 8 -7.92 13.35 -1.24
C ALA A 8 -7.38 11.92 -1.04
N ASP A 9 -8.27 10.96 -0.78
CA ASP A 9 -7.89 9.59 -0.55
C ASP A 9 -7.61 8.85 -1.87
N VAL A 10 -6.69 7.90 -1.82
CA VAL A 10 -6.42 7.03 -2.96
C VAL A 10 -7.63 6.12 -3.21
N ARG A 11 -7.98 5.93 -4.49
CA ARG A 11 -9.14 5.11 -4.90
C ARG A 11 -8.79 3.64 -5.15
N THR A 12 -7.51 3.37 -5.35
CA THR A 12 -6.92 2.03 -5.51
C THR A 12 -6.21 1.60 -4.23
N SER A 13 -6.26 0.32 -3.92
CA SER A 13 -5.67 -0.26 -2.71
C SER A 13 -4.19 0.06 -2.60
N GLU A 14 -3.75 0.57 -1.45
CA GLU A 14 -2.35 0.92 -1.16
C GLU A 14 -1.41 -0.28 -1.12
N ALA A 15 -1.93 -1.51 -1.02
CA ALA A 15 -1.14 -2.74 -1.05
C ALA A 15 -0.88 -3.22 -2.48
N CYS A 16 -1.93 -3.54 -3.24
CA CYS A 16 -1.78 -4.15 -4.56
C CYS A 16 -1.79 -3.16 -5.74
N TRP A 17 -2.16 -1.88 -5.50
CA TRP A 17 -2.29 -0.81 -6.50
C TRP A 17 -3.17 -1.14 -7.73
N THR A 18 -3.94 -2.21 -7.68
CA THR A 18 -4.73 -2.71 -8.83
C THR A 18 -6.23 -2.72 -8.52
N ALA A 19 -6.63 -3.20 -7.34
CA ALA A 19 -8.03 -3.30 -6.94
C ALA A 19 -8.54 -1.99 -6.30
N PRO A 20 -9.85 -1.69 -6.38
CA PRO A 20 -10.44 -0.53 -5.69
C PRO A 20 -10.39 -0.69 -4.17
N VAL A 21 -10.40 0.44 -3.46
CA VAL A 21 -10.50 0.46 -2.00
C VAL A 21 -11.88 -0.01 -1.56
N THR A 22 -11.91 -1.05 -0.72
CA THR A 22 -13.12 -1.62 -0.13
C THR A 22 -12.96 -1.94 1.36
N ALA A 23 -11.84 -1.57 1.98
CA ALA A 23 -11.58 -1.68 3.40
C ALA A 23 -10.69 -0.52 3.89
N VAL A 24 -10.90 -0.09 5.14
CA VAL A 24 -10.02 0.86 5.84
C VAL A 24 -9.47 0.16 7.07
N ARG A 25 -8.15 0.06 7.19
CA ARG A 25 -7.47 -0.50 8.35
C ARG A 25 -6.81 0.63 9.14
N HIS A 26 -7.16 0.79 10.41
CA HIS A 26 -6.51 1.78 11.26
C HIS A 26 -5.24 1.19 11.89
N THR A 27 -4.14 1.93 11.80
CA THR A 27 -2.83 1.57 12.34
C THR A 27 -2.34 2.65 13.31
N SER A 28 -1.28 2.36 14.07
CA SER A 28 -0.66 3.36 14.96
C SER A 28 -0.11 4.58 14.22
N THR A 29 0.19 4.44 12.92
CA THR A 29 0.75 5.48 12.06
C THR A 29 -0.29 6.18 11.20
N GLY A 30 -1.57 5.78 11.26
CA GLY A 30 -2.63 6.38 10.45
C GLY A 30 -3.69 5.38 10.03
N ARG A 31 -4.03 5.39 8.74
CA ARG A 31 -4.98 4.44 8.15
C ARG A 31 -4.46 3.94 6.82
N ASP A 32 -4.75 2.68 6.52
CA ASP A 32 -4.46 2.03 5.26
C ASP A 32 -5.77 1.85 4.48
N LEU A 33 -5.75 2.21 3.20
CA LEU A 33 -6.87 2.08 2.26
C LEU A 33 -6.63 0.84 1.39
N LEU A 34 -7.38 -0.23 1.65
CA LEU A 34 -7.12 -1.55 1.09
C LEU A 34 -8.32 -2.10 0.31
N CYS A 35 -8.10 -3.05 -0.60
CA CYS A 35 -9.17 -3.93 -1.04
C CYS A 35 -9.46 -4.99 0.03
N GLY A 36 -10.59 -5.66 -0.07
CA GLY A 36 -11.02 -6.67 0.91
C GLY A 36 -10.00 -7.79 1.06
N GLU A 37 -9.49 -8.32 -0.05
CA GLU A 37 -8.50 -9.41 -0.02
C GLU A 37 -7.19 -8.99 0.66
N CYS A 38 -6.68 -7.79 0.36
CA CYS A 38 -5.46 -7.29 1.00
C CYS A 38 -5.66 -6.98 2.49
N ALA A 39 -6.84 -6.51 2.88
CA ALA A 39 -7.18 -6.25 4.28
C ALA A 39 -7.25 -7.55 5.09
N GLU A 40 -8.00 -8.55 4.59
CA GLU A 40 -8.12 -9.87 5.23
C GLU A 40 -6.77 -10.60 5.28
N GLY A 41 -5.98 -10.51 4.21
CA GLY A 41 -4.63 -11.10 4.15
C GLY A 41 -3.56 -10.29 4.89
N ASN A 42 -3.93 -9.21 5.59
CA ASN A 42 -3.02 -8.33 6.33
C ASN A 42 -1.81 -7.84 5.50
N HIS A 43 -2.00 -7.55 4.21
CA HIS A 43 -0.91 -7.12 3.34
C HIS A 43 -0.36 -5.74 3.77
N PRO A 44 0.97 -5.51 3.68
CA PRO A 44 1.56 -4.19 3.90
C PRO A 44 1.25 -3.26 2.73
N ARG A 45 1.36 -1.95 2.93
CA ARG A 45 1.25 -0.99 1.83
C ARG A 45 2.49 -1.10 0.95
N SER A 46 2.32 -0.99 -0.36
CA SER A 46 3.45 -0.99 -1.30
C SER A 46 4.43 0.15 -1.02
N VAL A 47 3.99 1.30 -0.49
CA VAL A 47 4.89 2.38 -0.06
C VAL A 47 5.77 2.02 1.15
N ASP A 48 5.33 1.10 2.00
CA ASP A 48 6.13 0.60 3.12
C ASP A 48 7.20 -0.38 2.62
N LEU A 49 6.88 -1.12 1.55
CA LEU A 49 7.83 -2.02 0.88
C LEU A 49 8.83 -1.25 0.01
N PHE A 50 8.33 -0.25 -0.73
CA PHE A 50 9.04 0.60 -1.69
C PHE A 50 8.92 2.07 -1.23
N PRO A 51 9.74 2.51 -0.26
CA PRO A 51 9.74 3.90 0.15
C PRO A 51 9.96 4.81 -1.06
N PRO A 52 9.33 5.98 -1.16
CA PRO A 52 9.44 6.88 -2.32
C PRO A 52 10.88 7.38 -2.59
N TYR A 53 11.80 7.18 -1.64
CA TYR A 53 13.23 7.46 -1.78
C TYR A 53 14.10 6.18 -1.72
N GLY A 54 13.47 5.01 -1.78
CA GLY A 54 14.10 3.70 -1.81
C GLY A 54 14.77 3.45 -3.14
N LEU A 55 15.93 4.08 -3.35
CA LEU A 55 16.98 3.44 -4.14
C LEU A 55 17.22 2.07 -3.50
N TYR A 56 16.58 1.03 -4.02
CA TYR A 56 17.00 -0.33 -3.74
C TYR A 56 18.48 -0.36 -4.08
N ARG A 57 19.32 -0.56 -3.06
CA ARG A 57 20.75 -0.76 -3.23
C ARG A 57 20.88 -1.92 -4.20
N VAL A 58 21.11 -1.62 -5.48
CA VAL A 58 21.53 -2.61 -6.47
C VAL A 58 22.89 -3.06 -5.99
N ALA A 59 22.91 -4.07 -5.13
CA ALA A 59 24.10 -4.86 -4.84
C ALA A 59 24.31 -5.80 -6.05
N GLY A 60 24.51 -5.21 -7.22
CA GLY A 60 25.00 -5.95 -8.37
C GLY A 60 26.45 -6.35 -8.09
N PRO A 61 26.90 -7.53 -8.53
CA PRO A 61 28.33 -7.85 -8.49
C PRO A 61 29.06 -6.75 -9.26
N ARG A 62 30.11 -6.18 -8.66
CA ARG A 62 31.08 -5.40 -9.42
C ARG A 62 31.71 -6.37 -10.40
N ILE A 63 31.37 -6.26 -11.68
CA ILE A 63 32.21 -6.82 -12.74
C ILE A 63 33.51 -6.00 -12.70
N SER A 64 34.54 -6.60 -12.13
CA SER A 64 35.92 -6.11 -12.20
C SER A 64 36.53 -6.47 -13.55
#